data_AF-A0A1C6G9N2-F1
#
_entry.id   AF-A0A1C6G9N2-F1
#
_cell.length_a   1.000
_cell.length_b   1.000
_cell.length_c   1.000
_cell.angle_alpha   90.00
_cell.angle_beta   90.00
_cell.angle_gamma   90.00
#
_symmetry.space_group_name_H-M   'P 1'
#
loop_
_entity.id
_entity.type
_entity.pdbx_description
1 polymer ?
#
loop_
_entity_poly.entity_id
_entity_poly.type
_entity_poly.pdbx_seq_one_letter_code
_entity_poly.pdbx_strand_id
1 'polypeptide(L)' 'MEPKMCRIPIQAKYEIIDGEAVMVSAEWADIPADDIALYLIQKLGPNFWEKEREAIT' A
#
# COMPACT_ATOMS: atom_id res chain seq x y z
N MET A 1 -10.89 18.48 -10.21
CA MET A 1 -11.25 17.34 -9.36
C MET A 1 -10.18 17.27 -8.28
N GLU A 2 -10.54 17.17 -7.00
CA GLU A 2 -9.53 17.04 -5.95
C GLU A 2 -8.80 15.70 -6.10
N PRO A 3 -7.46 15.66 -5.94
CA PRO A 3 -6.71 14.43 -6.03
C PRO A 3 -7.11 13.49 -4.87
N LYS A 4 -7.35 12.22 -5.18
CA LYS A 4 -7.52 11.20 -4.15
C LYS A 4 -6.17 10.96 -3.47
N MET A 5 -6.17 10.81 -2.15
CA MET A 5 -4.95 10.57 -1.37
C MET A 5 -4.92 9.14 -0.85
N CYS A 6 -3.75 8.51 -0.94
CA CYS A 6 -3.44 7.25 -0.30
C CYS A 6 -2.70 7.53 1.01
N ARG A 7 -3.25 7.07 2.13
CA ARG A 7 -2.57 7.07 3.42
C ARG A 7 -1.75 5.80 3.55
N ILE A 8 -0.43 5.92 3.53
CA ILE A 8 0.48 4.78 3.48
C ILE A 8 1.58 4.91 4.53
N PRO A 9 1.99 3.79 5.16
CA PRO A 9 3.07 3.81 6.13
C PRO A 9 4.41 3.88 5.38
N ILE A 10 5.16 4.96 5.58
CA ILE A 10 6.49 5.15 4.99
C ILE A 10 7.59 4.49 5.84
N GLN A 11 7.30 4.28 7.13
CA GLN A 11 8.10 3.49 8.04
C GLN A 11 7.15 2.77 8.99
N ALA A 12 7.32 1.47 9.17
CA ALA A 12 6.52 0.68 10.10
C ALA A 12 7.41 -0.25 10.92
N LYS A 13 7.07 -0.41 12.20
CA LYS A 13 7.65 -1.40 13.09
C LYS A 13 6.60 -2.46 13.36
N TYR A 14 7.00 -3.71 13.14
CA TYR A 14 6.22 -4.89 13.46
C TYR A 14 6.89 -5.65 14.60
N GLU A 15 6.07 -6.25 15.46
CA GLU A 15 6.51 -7.18 16.49
C GLU A 15 5.74 -8.49 16.34
N ILE A 16 6.37 -9.61 16.71
CA ILE A 16 5.68 -10.90 16.76
C ILE A 16 5.03 -11.03 18.14
N ILE A 17 3.71 -11.01 18.19
CA ILE A 17 2.91 -11.17 19.40
C ILE A 17 2.04 -12.41 19.20
N ASP A 18 2.17 -13.40 20.08
CA ASP A 18 1.46 -14.69 20.00
C ASP A 18 1.62 -15.42 18.65
N GLY A 19 2.78 -15.26 18.01
CA GLY A 19 3.10 -15.89 16.72
C GLY A 19 2.59 -15.12 15.49
N GLU A 20 1.90 -14.00 15.68
CA GLU A 20 1.41 -13.14 14.61
C GLU A 20 2.21 -11.85 14.49
N ALA A 21 2.44 -11.38 13.26
CA ALA A 21 3.09 -10.10 13.01
C ALA A 21 2.10 -8.95 13.19
N VAL A 22 2.27 -8.18 14.27
CA VAL A 22 1.42 -7.04 14.62
C VAL A 22 2.20 -5.74 14.37
N MET A 23 1.59 -4.80 13.65
CA MET A 23 2.17 -3.46 13.45
C MET A 23 2.00 -2.64 14.73
N VAL A 24 3.11 -2.35 15.42
CA VAL A 24 3.09 -1.65 16.72
C VAL A 24 3.30 -0.15 16.60
N SER A 25 3.92 0.32 15.52
CA SER A 25 4.06 1.76 15.23
C SER A 25 4.28 1.98 13.74
N ALA A 26 3.78 3.10 13.21
CA ALA A 26 4.09 3.51 11.86
C ALA A 26 4.09 5.05 11.71
N GLU A 27 4.98 5.53 10.85
CA GLU A 27 4.96 6.88 10.30
C GLU A 27 4.19 6.85 8.99
N TRP A 28 3.21 7.75 8.86
CA TRP A 28 2.26 7.77 7.76
C TRP A 28 2.47 9.02 6.90
N ALA A 29 2.33 8.85 5.59
CA ALA A 29 2.25 9.94 4.64
C ALA A 29 0.96 9.84 3.84
N ASP A 30 0.40 11.01 3.51
CA ASP A 30 -0.67 11.13 2.53
C ASP A 30 -0.03 11.46 1.18
N ILE A 31 -0.09 10.53 0.25
CA ILE A 31 0.51 10.66 -1.09
C ILE A 31 -0.60 10.61 -2.13
N PRO A 32 -0.57 11.45 -3.19
CA PRO A 32 -1.55 11.38 -4.27
C PRO A 32 -1.65 9.96 -4.84
N ALA A 33 -2.88 9.50 -5.03
CA ALA A 33 -3.15 8.15 -5.51
C ALA A 33 -2.55 7.90 -6.90
N ASP A 34 -2.49 8.94 -7.74
CA ASP A 34 -1.90 8.87 -9.07
C ASP A 34 -0.38 8.62 -9.01
N ASP A 35 0.32 9.24 -8.05
CA ASP A 35 1.76 9.04 -7.85
C ASP A 35 2.05 7.60 -7.39
N ILE A 36 1.21 7.07 -6.50
CA ILE A 36 1.32 5.68 -6.04
C ILE A 36 1.00 4.69 -7.16
N ALA A 37 -0.06 4.93 -7.94
CA ALA A 37 -0.38 4.09 -9.09
C ALA A 37 0.78 4.07 -10.09
N LEU A 38 1.36 5.24 -10.40
CA LEU A 38 2.51 5.34 -11.28
C LEU A 38 3.72 4.58 -10.73
N TYR A 39 4.04 4.76 -9.44
CA TYR A 39 5.13 4.04 -8.79
C TYR A 39 4.96 2.53 -8.88
N LEU A 40 3.75 2.02 -8.57
CA LEU A 40 3.46 0.59 -8.61
C LEU A 40 3.59 0.03 -10.03
N ILE A 41 3.06 0.72 -11.05
CA ILE A 41 3.21 0.31 -12.46
C ILE A 41 4.69 0.28 -12.87
N GLN A 42 5.48 1.29 -12.47
CA GLN A 42 6.90 1.34 -12.80
C GLN A 42 7.72 0.22 -12.14
N LYS A 43 7.34 -0.21 -10.93
CA LYS A 43 8.08 -1.23 -10.17
C LYS A 43 7.62 -2.65 -10.44
N LEU A 44 6.32 -2.86 -10.64
CA LEU A 44 5.70 -4.17 -10.74
C LEU A 44 5.24 -4.51 -12.16
N GLY A 45 5.24 -3.53 -13.05
CA GLY A 45 4.75 -3.65 -14.42
C GLY A 45 3.25 -3.31 -14.55
N PRO A 46 2.76 -3.11 -15.78
CA PRO A 46 1.33 -2.96 -16.02
C PRO A 46 0.59 -4.23 -15.57
N ASN A 47 -0.67 -4.07 -15.16
CA ASN A 47 -1.56 -5.18 -14.77
C ASN A 47 -1.10 -6.04 -13.58
N PHE A 48 -0.16 -5.55 -12.75
CA PHE A 48 0.33 -6.29 -11.56
C PHE A 48 -0.77 -6.74 -10.59
N TRP A 49 -1.93 -6.08 -10.63
CA TRP A 49 -3.10 -6.25 -9.77
C TRP A 49 -4.20 -7.16 -10.35
N GLU A 50 -4.04 -7.69 -11.58
CA GLU A 50 -5.08 -8.54 -12.22
C GLU A 50 -5.37 -9.82 -11.44
N LYS A 51 -4.34 -10.45 -10.85
CA LYS A 51 -4.50 -11.67 -10.04
C LYS A 51 -5.32 -11.45 -8.76
N GLU A 52 -5.33 -10.22 -8.24
CA GLU A 52 -6.08 -9.87 -7.03
C GLU A 52 -7.49 -9.38 -7.35
N ARG A 53 -7.74 -8.90 -8.58
CA ARG A 53 -9.08 -8.45 -9.01
C ARG A 53 -10.11 -9.59 -8.99
N GLU A 54 -9.71 -10.80 -9.36
CA GLU A 54 -10.56 -12.00 -9.33
C GLU A 54 -10.93 -12.44 -7.91
N ALA A 55 -10.16 -12.03 -6.88
CA ALA A 55 -10.42 -12.38 -5.49
C ALA A 55 -11.39 -11.41 -4.77
N ILE A 56 -11.73 -10.28 -5.42
CA ILE A 56 -12.56 -9.20 -4.83
C ILE A 56 -13.90 -9.04 -5.59
N THR A 57 -14.15 -9.83 -6.65
CA THR A 57 -15.42 -9.93 -7.40
C THR A 57 -16.09 -11.26 -7.17
#